data_AF-A0A2M8G7V8-F1
#
_entry.id   AF-A0A2M8G7V8-F1
#
_cell.length_a   1.000
_cell.length_b   1.000
_cell.length_c   1.000
_cell.angle_alpha   90.00
_cell.angle_beta   90.00
_cell.angle_gamma   90.00
#
_symmetry.space_group_name_H-M   'P 1'
#
loop_
_entity.id
_entity.type
_entity.pdbx_description
1 polymer ?
#
loop_
_entity_poly.entity_id
_entity_poly.type
_entity_poly.pdbx_seq_one_letter_code
_entity_poly.pdbx_strand_id
1 'polypeptide(L)'
;ISLEARNYPGYFLRHQDYRVKLHRNDGSQLFRQDATFCVKAGLADPNAVSLESKNYPGRYLRHRDGHLWVEAGDGSDLYRKDATWRMVAPFWP
;
A
#
# COMPACT_ATOMS: atom_id res chain seq x y z
N ILE A 1 -1.89 0.47 9.62
CA ILE A 1 -2.56 1.70 9.13
C ILE A 1 -3.47 1.32 7.96
N SER A 2 -4.45 2.18 7.64
CA SER A 2 -5.26 2.12 6.41
C SER A 2 -5.24 3.50 5.77
N LEU A 3 -5.23 3.57 4.44
CA LEU A 3 -5.07 4.82 3.68
C LEU A 3 -6.43 5.26 3.14
N GLU A 4 -7.05 6.24 3.79
CA GLU A 4 -8.35 6.81 3.41
C GLU A 4 -8.19 7.95 2.40
N ALA A 5 -9.04 7.98 1.38
CA ALA A 5 -9.07 9.07 0.42
C ALA A 5 -9.71 10.33 1.01
N ARG A 6 -9.00 11.45 0.95
CA ARG A 6 -9.46 12.75 1.47
C ARG A 6 -10.74 13.25 0.79
N ASN A 7 -10.85 13.07 -0.53
CA ASN A 7 -11.97 13.54 -1.35
C ASN A 7 -13.12 12.51 -1.45
N TYR A 8 -12.94 11.30 -0.94
CA TYR A 8 -13.97 10.27 -0.85
C TYR A 8 -13.97 9.64 0.56
N PRO A 9 -14.45 10.35 1.60
CA PRO A 9 -14.52 9.81 2.95
C PRO A 9 -15.22 8.45 2.99
N GLY A 10 -14.65 7.52 3.75
CA GLY A 10 -15.08 6.12 3.81
C GLY A 10 -14.54 5.23 2.69
N TYR A 11 -13.76 5.76 1.74
CA TYR A 11 -13.05 4.96 0.72
C TYR A 11 -11.58 4.83 1.07
N PHE A 12 -11.06 3.61 0.93
CA PHE A 12 -9.69 3.26 1.31
C PHE A 12 -8.96 2.57 0.16
N LEU A 13 -7.64 2.70 0.12
CA LEU A 13 -6.82 1.80 -0.69
C LEU A 13 -6.95 0.38 -0.13
N ARG A 14 -7.38 -0.55 -0.99
CA ARG A 14 -7.57 -1.96 -0.68
C ARG A 14 -7.01 -2.81 -1.81
N HIS A 15 -6.32 -3.90 -1.49
CA HIS A 15 -5.94 -4.87 -2.51
C HIS A 15 -7.09 -5.85 -2.82
N GLN A 16 -7.22 -6.25 -4.08
CA GLN A 16 -8.12 -7.29 -4.56
C GLN A 16 -7.44 -7.95 -5.75
N ASP A 17 -7.28 -9.28 -5.72
CA ASP A 17 -6.49 -10.02 -6.72
C ASP A 17 -5.08 -9.42 -6.86
N TYR A 18 -4.49 -9.02 -5.72
CA TYR A 18 -3.23 -8.27 -5.59
C TYR A 18 -3.21 -6.87 -6.20
N ARG A 19 -4.25 -6.45 -6.90
CA ARG A 19 -4.37 -5.11 -7.47
C ARG A 19 -4.92 -4.14 -6.43
N VAL A 20 -4.29 -2.99 -6.27
CA VAL A 20 -4.79 -1.95 -5.34
C VAL A 20 -5.81 -1.06 -6.05
N LYS A 21 -6.96 -0.88 -5.39
CA LYS A 21 -8.10 -0.10 -5.87
C LYS A 21 -8.61 0.78 -4.72
N LEU A 22 -9.36 1.83 -5.06
CA LEU A 22 -10.08 2.65 -4.10
C LEU A 22 -11.49 2.08 -3.90
N HIS A 23 -11.78 1.51 -2.73
CA HIS A 23 -13.08 0.91 -2.41
C HIS A 23 -13.70 1.52 -1.16
N ARG A 24 -15.03 1.62 -1.12
CA ARG A 24 -15.77 2.00 0.09
C ARG A 24 -15.67 0.88 1.13
N ASN A 25 -15.42 1.24 2.37
CA ASN A 25 -15.43 0.29 3.49
C ASN A 25 -16.84 -0.28 3.68
N ASP A 26 -16.95 -1.60 3.52
CA ASP A 26 -18.20 -2.36 3.68
C ASP A 26 -18.38 -2.93 5.10
N GLY A 27 -17.42 -2.68 6.00
CA GLY A 27 -17.45 -3.19 7.37
C GLY A 27 -17.10 -4.67 7.51
N SER A 28 -16.76 -5.37 6.43
CA SER A 28 -16.38 -6.78 6.47
C SER A 28 -14.98 -6.97 7.07
N GLN A 29 -14.73 -8.17 7.61
CA GLN A 29 -13.40 -8.54 8.08
C GLN A 29 -12.39 -8.60 6.92
N LEU A 30 -12.82 -9.10 5.76
CA LEU A 30 -11.99 -9.16 4.56
C LEU A 30 -11.54 -7.77 4.13
N PHE A 31 -12.46 -6.80 4.07
CA PHE A 31 -12.11 -5.42 3.75
C PHE A 31 -11.07 -4.87 4.72
N ARG A 32 -11.29 -5.04 6.03
CA ARG A 32 -10.34 -4.57 7.05
C ARG A 32 -8.97 -5.19 6.84
N GLN A 33 -8.89 -6.48 6.53
CA GLN A 33 -7.62 -7.16 6.29
C GLN A 33 -6.94 -6.67 5.01
N ASP A 34 -7.67 -6.55 3.90
CA ASP A 34 -7.13 -6.15 2.60
C ASP A 34 -6.75 -4.67 2.50
N ALA A 35 -7.36 -3.81 3.33
CA ALA A 35 -7.10 -2.37 3.37
C ALA A 35 -6.12 -1.97 4.49
N THR A 36 -5.53 -2.94 5.20
CA THR A 36 -4.57 -2.67 6.27
C THR A 36 -3.15 -2.98 5.81
N PHE A 37 -2.26 -2.02 6.07
CA PHE A 37 -0.83 -2.13 5.82
C PHE A 37 -0.02 -1.93 7.11
N CYS A 38 1.06 -2.69 7.23
CA CYS A 38 2.08 -2.53 8.26
C CYS A 38 3.22 -1.68 7.69
N VAL A 39 3.49 -0.54 8.33
CA VAL A 39 4.62 0.32 7.95
C VAL A 39 5.92 -0.35 8.34
N LYS A 40 6.85 -0.46 7.40
CA LYS A 40 8.21 -0.97 7.57
C LYS A 40 9.21 0.08 7.11
N ALA A 41 10.48 -0.07 7.53
CA ALA A 41 11.58 0.67 6.93
C ALA A 41 11.59 0.43 5.41
N GLY A 42 11.90 1.47 4.63
CA GLY A 42 11.91 1.39 3.19
C GLY A 42 12.88 0.33 2.68
N LEU A 43 12.41 -0.53 1.76
CA LEU A 43 13.22 -1.62 1.21
C LEU A 43 14.44 -1.11 0.43
N ALA A 44 14.36 0.08 -0.17
CA ALA A 44 15.47 0.73 -0.89
C ALA A 44 16.14 1.88 -0.12
N ASP A 45 15.48 2.44 0.90
CA ASP A 45 15.95 3.62 1.65
C ASP A 45 15.42 3.53 3.10
N PRO A 46 16.29 3.37 4.11
CA PRO A 46 15.86 3.23 5.50
C PRO A 46 15.20 4.50 6.08
N ASN A 47 15.36 5.65 5.42
CA ASN A 47 14.69 6.90 5.81
C ASN A 47 13.30 7.07 5.15
N ALA A 48 12.90 6.11 4.31
CA ALA A 48 11.60 6.04 3.68
C ALA A 48 10.77 4.88 4.26
N VAL A 49 9.58 4.63 3.72
CA VAL A 49 8.70 3.55 4.19
C VAL A 49 8.34 2.56 3.09
N SER A 50 8.14 1.31 3.48
CA SER A 50 7.48 0.29 2.68
C SER A 50 6.23 -0.19 3.39
N LEU A 51 5.15 -0.42 2.65
CA LEU A 51 3.84 -0.74 3.21
C LEU A 51 3.54 -2.22 2.96
N GLU A 52 3.78 -3.05 3.97
CA GLU A 52 3.54 -4.49 3.91
C GLU A 52 2.05 -4.79 4.10
N SER A 53 1.48 -5.69 3.31
CA SER A 53 0.09 -6.13 3.49
C SER A 53 -0.12 -6.85 4.82
N LYS A 54 -1.19 -6.51 5.54
CA LYS A 54 -1.49 -7.13 6.84
C LYS A 54 -1.80 -8.62 6.73
N ASN A 55 -2.54 -9.03 5.70
CA ASN A 55 -2.98 -10.42 5.52
C ASN A 55 -2.15 -11.21 4.51
N TYR A 56 -1.20 -10.57 3.82
CA TYR A 56 -0.18 -11.24 3.01
C TYR A 56 1.22 -10.75 3.38
N PRO A 57 1.80 -11.21 4.51
CA PRO A 57 3.17 -10.88 4.90
C PRO A 57 4.18 -11.22 3.80
N GLY A 58 5.24 -10.42 3.69
CA GLY A 58 6.23 -10.49 2.61
C GLY A 58 5.78 -9.85 1.29
N ARG A 59 4.54 -9.33 1.21
CA ARG A 59 4.05 -8.58 0.05
C ARG A 59 3.86 -7.11 0.37
N TYR A 60 4.32 -6.25 -0.53
CA TYR A 60 4.36 -4.80 -0.30
C TYR A 60 3.58 -4.04 -1.35
N LEU A 61 3.00 -2.91 -0.94
CA LEU A 61 2.46 -1.93 -1.88
C LEU A 61 3.60 -1.41 -2.76
N ARG A 62 3.45 -1.58 -4.06
CA ARG A 62 4.41 -1.09 -5.05
C ARG A 62 3.73 -0.49 -6.26
N HIS A 63 4.45 0.38 -6.95
CA HIS A 63 4.11 0.79 -8.29
C HIS A 63 4.61 -0.23 -9.33
N ARG A 64 3.84 -0.50 -10.38
CA ARG A 64 4.27 -1.20 -11.60
C ARG A 64 3.45 -0.69 -12.79
N ASP A 65 4.12 -0.22 -13.84
CA ASP A 65 3.48 0.13 -15.12
C ASP A 65 2.26 1.04 -14.97
N GLY A 66 2.37 2.12 -14.19
CA GLY A 66 1.30 3.09 -13.96
C GLY A 66 0.26 2.68 -12.92
N HIS A 67 0.49 1.59 -12.19
CA HIS A 67 -0.49 1.01 -11.30
C HIS A 67 0.05 0.58 -9.94
N LEU A 68 -0.84 0.35 -8.99
CA LEU A 68 -0.50 -0.10 -7.64
C LEU A 68 -0.85 -1.58 -7.42
N TRP A 69 0.07 -2.30 -6.81
CA TRP A 69 -0.04 -3.74 -6.54
C TRP A 69 0.45 -4.09 -5.13
N VAL A 70 0.01 -5.23 -4.61
CA VAL A 70 0.56 -5.90 -3.43
C VAL A 70 1.24 -7.19 -3.88
N GLU A 71 2.56 -7.14 -4.05
CA GLU A 71 3.35 -8.24 -4.62
C GLU A 71 4.53 -8.61 -3.73
N ALA A 72 4.98 -9.85 -3.85
CA ALA A 72 6.22 -10.31 -3.25
C ALA A 72 7.42 -9.80 -4.05
N GLY A 73 8.55 -9.62 -3.38
CA GLY A 73 9.78 -9.18 -4.03
C GLY A 73 10.46 -10.26 -4.84
N ASP A 74 11.06 -9.87 -5.95
CA ASP A 74 11.95 -10.69 -6.78
C ASP A 74 13.44 -10.50 -6.39
N GLY A 75 13.72 -9.73 -5.35
CA GLY A 75 15.08 -9.41 -4.90
C GLY A 75 15.80 -8.34 -5.74
N SER A 76 15.16 -7.80 -6.78
CA SER A 76 15.74 -6.76 -7.63
C SER A 76 15.76 -5.40 -6.94
N ASP A 77 16.69 -4.54 -7.36
CA ASP A 77 16.70 -3.13 -6.96
C ASP A 77 15.46 -2.38 -7.43
N LEU A 78 14.94 -2.75 -8.61
CA LEU A 78 13.74 -2.14 -9.17
C LEU A 78 12.54 -2.39 -8.26
N TYR A 79 12.29 -3.65 -7.86
CA TYR A 79 11.22 -3.97 -6.92
C TYR A 79 11.37 -3.19 -5.60
N ARG A 80 12.58 -3.15 -5.02
CA ARG A 80 12.83 -2.42 -3.77
C ARG A 80 12.47 -0.94 -3.91
N LYS A 81 12.84 -0.31 -5.02
CA LYS A 81 12.53 1.10 -5.32
C LYS A 81 11.04 1.32 -5.55
N ASP A 82 10.40 0.48 -6.35
CA ASP A 82 8.97 0.52 -6.64
C ASP A 82 8.09 0.35 -5.40
N ALA A 83 8.59 -0.37 -4.39
CA ALA A 83 7.92 -0.63 -3.12
C ALA A 83 8.34 0.32 -1.97
N THR A 84 9.12 1.38 -2.27
CA THR A 84 9.59 2.36 -1.28
C THR A 84 8.96 3.72 -1.55
N TRP A 85 8.35 4.30 -0.51
CA TRP A 85 7.57 5.53 -0.59
C TRP A 85 8.13 6.58 0.37
N ARG A 86 8.23 7.82 -0.09
CA ARG A 86 8.47 8.96 0.79
C ARG A 86 7.15 9.57 1.21
N MET A 87 6.95 9.68 2.52
CA MET A 87 5.81 10.40 3.07
C MET A 87 6.07 11.90 2.92
N VAL A 88 5.09 12.60 2.38
CA VAL A 88 5.13 14.06 2.20
C VAL A 88 3.91 14.69 2.86
N ALA A 89 3.99 15.97 3.17
CA ALA A 89 2.83 16.72 3.62
C ALA A 89 1.72 16.64 2.55
N PRO A 90 0.44 16.49 2.95
CA PRO A 90 -0.65 16.48 2.00
C PRO A 90 -0.74 17.82 1.25
N PHE A 91 -1.04 17.75 -0.04
CA PHE A 91 -1.19 18.96 -0.88
C PHE A 91 -2.49 19.72 -0.58
N TRP A 92 -3.47 19.07 0.04
CA TRP A 92 -4.77 19.65 0.34
C TRP A 92 -4.83 19.97 1.84
N PRO A 93 -5.24 21.20 2.22
CA PRO A 93 -5.41 21.58 3.62
C PRO A 93 -6.53 20.82 4.35
#